data_AF-A0A2K3KND4-F1
#
_entry.id   AF-A0A2K3KND4-F1
#
_cell.length_a   1.000
_cell.length_b   1.000
_cell.length_c   1.000
_cell.angle_alpha   90.00
_cell.angle_beta   90.00
_cell.angle_gamma   90.00
#
_symmetry.space_group_name_H-M   'P 1'
#
loop_
_entity.id
_entity.type
_entity.pdbx_description
1 polymer ?
#
loop_
_entity_poly.entity_id
_entity_poly.type
_entity_poly.pdbx_seq_one_letter_code
_entity_poly.pdbx_strand_id
1 'polypeptide(L)' 'KSDNLEIIGYSDSDYAGCLDSKRSTSGYIFLLAGRAVSWKSAK' A
#
# COMPACT_ATOMS: atom_id res chain seq x y z
N LYS A 1 27.93 -2.74 11.94
CA LYS A 1 26.75 -3.63 11.94
C LYS A 1 25.77 -2.98 10.99
N SER A 2 25.50 -3.58 9.82
CA SER A 2 24.44 -3.06 8.96
C SER A 2 23.17 -3.37 9.71
N ASP A 3 22.52 -2.36 10.27
CA ASP A 3 21.14 -2.53 10.73
C ASP A 3 20.36 -3.04 9.52
N ASN A 4 19.57 -4.09 9.72
CA ASN A 4 18.86 -4.77 8.65
C ASN A 4 17.78 -3.81 8.09
N LEU A 5 18.19 -2.93 7.18
CA LEU A 5 17.34 -1.97 6.47
C LEU A 5 16.53 -2.71 5.41
N GLU A 6 15.66 -3.60 5.88
CA GLU A 6 14.73 -4.33 5.03
C GLU A 6 13.58 -3.41 4.62
N ILE A 7 13.27 -3.42 3.31
CA ILE A 7 12.12 -2.74 2.75
C ILE A 7 11.04 -3.79 2.49
N ILE A 8 9.87 -3.61 3.09
CA ILE A 8 8.72 -4.50 2.92
C ILE A 8 7.57 -3.69 2.33
N GLY A 9 6.96 -4.18 1.25
CA GLY A 9 5.85 -3.52 0.57
C GLY A 9 4.59 -4.37 0.57
N TYR A 10 3.44 -3.73 0.79
CA TYR A 10 2.12 -4.33 0.62
C TYR A 10 1.30 -3.48 -0.35
N SER A 11 0.50 -4.13 -1.19
CA SER A 11 -0.44 -3.49 -2.10
C SER A 11 -1.77 -4.23 -2.08
N ASP A 12 -2.86 -3.47 -2.15
CA ASP A 12 -4.21 -4.00 -2.25
C ASP A 12 -5.00 -3.24 -3.33
N SER A 13 -5.94 -3.94 -3.96
CA SER A 13 -6.83 -3.36 -4.96
C SER A 13 -8.15 -4.12 -4.95
N ASP A 14 -9.25 -3.39 -4.73
CA ASP A 14 -10.60 -3.91 -4.82
C ASP A 14 -11.36 -3.26 -5.98
N TYR A 15 -12.21 -4.05 -6.63
CA TYR A 15 -13.12 -3.58 -7.68
C TYR A 15 -14.60 -3.66 -7.25
N ALA A 16 -14.88 -4.46 -6.21
CA ALA A 16 -16.24 -4.83 -5.82
C ALA A 16 -17.05 -3.69 -5.17
N GLY A 17 -16.42 -2.61 -4.72
CA GLY A 17 -17.10 -1.44 -4.12
C GLY A 17 -17.64 -0.42 -5.12
N CYS A 18 -17.62 -0.71 -6.43
CA CYS A 18 -17.69 0.34 -7.44
C CYS A 18 -18.74 0.14 -8.56
N LEU A 19 -19.98 -0.18 -8.18
CA LEU A 19 -21.10 -0.18 -9.13
C LEU A 19 -21.40 1.22 -9.68
N ASP A 20 -21.21 2.27 -8.87
CA ASP A 20 -21.62 3.64 -9.24
C ASP A 20 -20.51 4.43 -9.94
N SER A 21 -19.23 4.26 -9.57
CA SER A 21 -18.12 5.07 -10.12
C SER A 21 -17.17 4.33 -11.07
N LYS A 22 -17.30 3.01 -11.25
CA LYS A 22 -16.44 2.15 -12.09
C LYS A 22 -14.91 2.34 -11.88
N ARG A 23 -14.49 2.87 -10.73
CA ARG A 23 -13.10 3.04 -10.31
C ARG A 23 -12.72 2.01 -9.25
N SER A 24 -11.59 1.34 -9.46
CA SER A 24 -11.04 0.46 -8.44
C SER A 24 -10.50 1.27 -7.27
N THR A 25 -10.79 0.83 -6.04
CA THR A 25 -10.04 1.30 -4.87
C THR A 25 -8.69 0.59 -4.88
N SER A 26 -7.61 1.33 -4.69
CA SER A 26 -6.26 0.77 -4.61
C SER A 26 -5.46 1.44 -3.51
N GLY A 27 -4.54 0.69 -2.90
CA GLY A 27 -3.68 1.21 -1.86
C GLY A 27 -2.37 0.47 -1.78
N TYR A 28 -1.36 1.14 -1.22
CA TYR A 28 -0.07 0.53 -0.91
C TYR A 28 0.52 1.11 0.37
N ILE A 29 1.44 0.37 0.97
CA ILE A 29 2.30 0.82 2.07
C ILE A 29 3.69 0.19 1.95
N PHE A 30 4.72 1.00 2.15
CA PHE A 30 6.11 0.59 2.24
C PHE A 30 6.63 0.82 3.65
N LEU A 31 7.26 -0.21 4.20
CA LEU A 31 7.91 -0.22 5.51
C LEU A 31 9.43 -0.25 5.31
N LEU A 32 10.16 0.53 6.10
CA LEU A 32 11.61 0.44 6.28
C LEU A 32 11.88 0.17 7.75
N ALA A 33 12.61 -0.90 8.05
CA ALA A 33 12.90 -1.31 9.44
C ALA A 33 11.61 -1.42 10.30
N GLY A 34 10.54 -1.96 9.70
CA GLY A 34 9.23 -2.11 10.33
C GLY A 34 8.39 -0.83 10.50
N ARG A 35 8.84 0.32 9.97
CA ARG A 35 8.11 1.60 10.04
C ARG A 35 7.66 2.09 8.68
N ALA A 36 6.47 2.67 8.59
CA ALA A 36 5.95 3.22 7.34
C ALA A 36 6.79 4.42 6.86
N VAL A 37 7.23 4.36 5.60
CA VAL A 37 7.98 5.43 4.93
C VAL A 37 7.23 6.02 3.74
N SER A 38 6.29 5.29 3.17
CA SER A 38 5.42 5.77 2.09
C SER A 38 4.12 4.97 2.06
N TRP A 39 3.00 5.63 1.83
CA TRP A 39 1.71 4.98 1.66
C TRP A 39 0.80 5.84 0.79
N LYS A 40 -0.16 5.18 0.13
CA LYS A 40 -1.24 5.85 -0.60
C LYS A 40 -2.50 5.02 -0.49
N SER A 41 -3.63 5.71 -0.38
CA SER A 41 -4.95 5.13 -0.61
C SER A 41 -5.63 5.98 -1.68
N ALA A 42 -6.18 5.31 -2.69
CA ALA A 42 -6.87 5.92 -3.82
C ALA A 42 -8.19 5.21 -4.04
N LYS A 43 -9.22 6.00 -4.34
CA LYS A 43 -10.55 5.56 -4.77
C LYS A 43 -10.82 6.04 -6.19
#